data_AF-A0AAD9QEC0-F1
#
_entry.id   AF-A0AAD9QEC0-F1
#
_cell.length_a   1.000
_cell.length_b   1.000
_cell.length_c   1.000
_cell.angle_alpha   90.00
_cell.angle_beta   90.00
_cell.angle_gamma   90.00
#
_symmetry.space_group_name_H-M   'P 1'
#
loop_
_entity.id
_entity.type
_entity.pdbx_description
1 polymer ?
#
loop_
_entity_poly.entity_id
_entity_poly.type
_entity_poly.pdbx_seq_one_letter_code
_entity_poly.pdbx_strand_id
1 'polypeptide(L)'
;MKKHTRLKKRHSKLEAKYRKLLMQQNCEEVNTSSGETQSDDLAEEEEKEEAVNEEEEPQSPDSDIEEEIDWAALEESAEEYDSESDKNDEESDEANEIRFEEGTPVHEEPKFIVFFTNLLALFSLFCFKCKKSEPRVTMKKRGTLVIVNQHCSKCGDYCYEWRSQPNTLGGKHAAGNVLLSFAILLAGASISKVLLVFRHMGLSAYSTRTFFAHQRNFLFPVIISHWETYQAGLIEQLKDMGHLI
;
A
#
# COMPACT_ATOMS: atom_id res chain seq x y z
N MET A 1 -33.06 -1.33 18.83
CA MET A 1 -32.55 -1.23 20.24
C MET A 1 -31.64 -2.39 20.68
N LYS A 2 -32.13 -3.60 21.05
CA LYS A 2 -31.34 -4.62 21.82
C LYS A 2 -29.94 -5.02 21.27
N LYS A 3 -29.69 -4.96 19.94
CA LYS A 3 -28.35 -5.20 19.36
C LYS A 3 -27.32 -4.13 19.83
N HIS A 4 -27.69 -2.85 19.79
CA HIS A 4 -26.81 -1.71 20.10
C HIS A 4 -26.23 -1.77 21.53
N THR A 5 -27.05 -2.16 22.51
CA THR A 5 -26.63 -2.35 23.92
C THR A 5 -25.59 -3.47 24.07
N ARG A 6 -25.63 -4.52 23.23
CA ARG A 6 -24.63 -5.59 23.21
C ARG A 6 -23.31 -5.14 22.61
N LEU A 7 -23.31 -4.28 21.59
CA LEU A 7 -22.09 -3.67 21.05
C LEU A 7 -21.43 -2.72 22.04
N LYS A 8 -22.17 -1.77 22.65
CA LYS A 8 -21.61 -0.86 23.67
C LYS A 8 -21.01 -1.63 24.86
N LYS A 9 -21.63 -2.75 25.29
CA LYS A 9 -21.09 -3.63 26.35
C LYS A 9 -19.91 -4.52 25.90
N ARG A 10 -19.66 -4.68 24.59
CA ARG A 10 -18.41 -5.25 24.05
C ARG A 10 -17.31 -4.18 23.99
N HIS A 11 -17.60 -2.99 23.47
CA HIS A 11 -16.65 -1.88 23.34
C HIS A 11 -16.00 -1.53 24.69
N SER A 12 -16.82 -1.24 25.71
CA SER A 12 -16.36 -0.95 27.09
C SER A 12 -15.49 -2.08 27.70
N LYS A 13 -15.71 -3.34 27.30
CA LYS A 13 -14.86 -4.47 27.73
C LYS A 13 -13.51 -4.52 26.99
N LEU A 14 -13.47 -4.12 25.72
CA LEU A 14 -12.19 -4.00 24.98
C LEU A 14 -11.38 -2.82 25.52
N GLU A 15 -12.00 -1.66 25.73
CA GLU A 15 -11.34 -0.46 26.31
C GLU A 15 -10.71 -0.75 27.67
N ALA A 16 -11.46 -1.42 28.57
CA ALA A 16 -10.94 -1.83 29.88
C ALA A 16 -9.77 -2.83 29.77
N LYS A 17 -9.79 -3.73 28.78
CA LYS A 17 -8.68 -4.66 28.53
C LYS A 17 -7.46 -3.93 27.94
N TYR A 18 -7.67 -2.99 27.03
CA TYR A 18 -6.60 -2.19 26.41
C TYR A 18 -5.89 -1.31 27.43
N ARG A 19 -6.62 -0.56 28.26
CA ARG A 19 -6.05 0.25 29.35
C ARG A 19 -5.24 -0.60 30.34
N LYS A 20 -5.69 -1.84 30.63
CA LYS A 20 -4.94 -2.76 31.50
C LYS A 20 -3.63 -3.23 30.84
N LEU A 21 -3.63 -3.53 29.54
CA LEU A 21 -2.40 -3.90 28.82
C LEU A 21 -1.40 -2.74 28.76
N LEU A 22 -1.89 -1.51 28.54
CA LEU A 22 -1.05 -0.30 28.56
C LEU A 22 -0.34 -0.12 29.92
N MET A 23 -1.08 -0.26 31.02
CA MET A 23 -0.51 -0.26 32.37
C MET A 23 0.50 -1.38 32.63
N GLN A 24 0.44 -2.51 31.91
CA GLN A 24 1.41 -3.59 32.05
C GLN A 24 2.72 -3.26 31.32
N GLN A 25 2.66 -2.72 30.10
CA GLN A 25 3.87 -2.29 29.36
C GLN A 25 4.64 -1.19 30.11
N ASN A 26 3.95 -0.17 30.63
CA ASN A 26 4.58 0.90 31.42
C ASN A 26 5.22 0.41 32.74
N CYS A 27 4.88 -0.79 33.23
CA CYS A 27 5.56 -1.41 34.38
C CYS A 27 6.74 -2.33 33.98
N GLU A 28 6.83 -2.74 32.70
CA GLU A 28 7.92 -3.56 32.20
C GLU A 28 9.14 -2.67 31.83
N GLU A 29 8.91 -1.52 31.19
CA GLU A 29 9.99 -0.59 30.80
C GLU A 29 10.78 -0.04 32.00
N VAL A 30 10.11 0.30 33.11
CA VAL A 30 10.72 0.84 34.34
C VAL A 30 11.67 -0.16 35.02
N ASN A 31 11.49 -1.47 34.81
CA ASN A 31 12.33 -2.51 35.44
C ASN A 31 13.58 -2.86 34.61
N THR A 32 13.82 -2.21 33.46
CA THR A 32 14.92 -2.56 32.54
C THR A 32 16.10 -1.58 32.51
N SER A 33 16.06 -0.47 33.27
CA SER A 33 17.05 0.62 33.17
C SER A 33 18.01 0.77 34.36
N SER A 34 18.23 -0.29 35.16
CA SER A 34 19.12 -0.25 36.33
C SER A 34 20.12 -1.42 36.33
N GLY A 35 21.36 -1.20 35.89
CA GLY A 35 22.36 -2.27 35.74
C GLY A 35 23.74 -1.90 35.17
N GLU A 36 24.38 -0.86 35.74
CA GLU A 36 25.84 -0.67 35.92
C GLU A 36 26.88 -0.74 34.74
N THR A 37 27.85 0.18 34.86
CA THR A 37 29.23 0.34 34.28
C THR A 37 30.01 -0.91 33.82
N GLN A 38 31.09 -0.88 33.00
CA GLN A 38 32.08 0.15 32.55
C GLN A 38 32.78 -0.35 31.22
N SER A 39 33.83 0.20 30.57
CA SER A 39 34.78 1.34 30.70
C SER A 39 35.52 1.65 29.35
N ASP A 40 36.31 2.76 29.31
CA ASP A 40 37.47 3.08 28.42
C ASP A 40 37.29 3.14 26.86
N ASP A 41 38.01 3.92 26.03
CA ASP A 41 38.98 5.02 26.25
C ASP A 41 39.14 5.96 25.00
N LEU A 42 39.70 7.16 25.21
CA LEU A 42 40.42 8.09 24.29
C LEU A 42 40.02 8.29 22.79
N ALA A 43 39.65 9.53 22.43
CA ALA A 43 40.35 10.38 21.43
C ALA A 43 39.74 11.81 21.36
N GLU A 44 40.56 12.83 21.03
CA GLU A 44 40.19 14.26 21.04
C GLU A 44 39.99 14.85 19.63
N GLU A 45 39.07 15.81 19.46
CA GLU A 45 39.20 16.94 18.52
C GLU A 45 38.33 18.12 19.02
N GLU A 46 38.73 19.37 18.74
CA GLU A 46 38.33 20.56 19.52
C GLU A 46 36.96 21.18 19.13
N GLU A 47 36.11 21.46 20.13
CA GLU A 47 34.97 22.38 19.97
C GLU A 47 35.36 23.85 20.25
N LYS A 48 34.60 24.78 19.66
CA LYS A 48 34.62 26.21 20.03
C LYS A 48 33.25 26.63 20.57
N GLU A 49 33.20 26.98 21.84
CA GLU A 49 32.07 27.70 22.42
C GLU A 49 32.06 29.18 21.97
N GLU A 50 30.87 29.76 21.75
CA GLU A 50 30.61 31.10 22.28
C GLU A 50 29.09 31.37 22.49
N ALA A 51 28.75 31.70 23.74
CA ALA A 51 27.60 32.49 24.21
C ALA A 51 26.16 32.26 23.66
N VAL A 52 25.38 31.59 24.50
CA VAL A 52 23.91 31.68 24.71
C VAL A 52 23.32 33.10 24.53
N ASN A 53 22.09 33.18 23.99
CA ASN A 53 21.08 34.11 24.50
C ASN A 53 19.65 33.51 24.43
N GLU A 54 18.68 34.18 25.04
CA GLU A 54 17.45 33.60 25.61
C GLU A 54 16.22 33.47 24.67
N GLU A 55 15.36 32.50 25.03
CA GLU A 55 13.89 32.40 24.84
C GLU A 55 13.20 32.94 23.56
N GLU A 56 12.83 32.04 22.63
CA GLU A 56 11.51 32.06 21.97
C GLU A 56 10.94 30.63 21.84
N GLU A 57 9.65 30.43 22.15
CA GLU A 57 8.96 29.16 21.88
C GLU A 57 8.66 29.02 20.37
N PRO A 58 8.98 27.87 19.73
CA PRO A 58 8.50 27.59 18.38
C PRO A 58 7.00 27.27 18.41
N GLN A 59 6.16 28.31 18.37
CA GLN A 59 4.69 28.17 18.32
C GLN A 59 4.28 27.25 17.16
N SER A 60 3.61 26.15 17.49
CA SER A 60 3.13 25.17 16.52
C SER A 60 1.97 25.73 15.69
N PRO A 61 2.10 25.92 14.37
CA PRO A 61 1.00 26.33 13.51
C PRO A 61 0.16 25.12 13.06
N ASP A 62 -0.04 24.14 13.96
CA ASP A 62 -0.94 23.00 13.75
C ASP A 62 -2.30 23.38 14.32
N SER A 63 -2.99 24.28 13.61
CA SER A 63 -4.41 24.53 13.86
C SER A 63 -5.19 23.33 13.33
N ASP A 64 -5.58 22.42 14.23
CA ASP A 64 -6.42 21.26 13.93
C ASP A 64 -7.75 21.71 13.31
N ILE A 65 -7.77 21.85 11.99
CA ILE A 65 -9.00 21.85 11.20
C ILE A 65 -9.40 20.38 11.09
N GLU A 66 -10.08 19.88 12.14
CA GLU A 66 -10.94 18.72 12.00
C GLU A 66 -12.08 19.09 11.04
N GLU A 67 -11.82 18.96 9.74
CA GLU A 67 -12.88 18.93 8.73
C GLU A 67 -13.83 17.78 9.12
N GLU A 68 -15.04 18.11 9.57
CA GLU A 68 -16.07 17.11 9.85
C GLU A 68 -16.36 16.35 8.55
N ILE A 69 -15.81 15.14 8.46
CA ILE A 69 -16.00 14.25 7.31
C ILE A 69 -17.50 13.98 7.20
N ASP A 70 -18.13 14.50 6.14
CA ASP A 70 -19.52 14.20 5.82
C ASP A 70 -19.62 12.75 5.34
N TRP A 71 -19.89 11.87 6.29
CA TRP A 71 -20.10 10.46 6.04
C TRP A 71 -21.30 10.18 5.15
N ALA A 72 -22.31 11.06 5.09
CA ALA A 72 -23.48 10.87 4.25
C ALA A 72 -23.16 11.19 2.78
N ALA A 73 -22.46 12.29 2.51
CA ALA A 73 -21.96 12.58 1.16
C ALA A 73 -20.98 11.52 0.65
N LEU A 74 -20.16 10.95 1.57
CA LEU A 74 -19.25 9.86 1.22
C LEU A 74 -20.00 8.53 0.95
N GLU A 75 -21.08 8.26 1.68
CA GLU A 75 -21.95 7.09 1.49
C GLU A 75 -22.74 7.20 0.16
N GLU A 76 -23.32 8.37 -0.14
CA GLU A 76 -24.00 8.66 -1.42
C GLU A 76 -23.06 8.49 -2.64
N SER A 77 -21.81 8.98 -2.56
CA SER A 77 -20.81 8.78 -3.62
C SER A 77 -20.30 7.34 -3.77
N ALA A 78 -20.51 6.48 -2.74
CA ALA A 78 -20.23 5.06 -2.83
C ALA A 78 -21.42 4.27 -3.41
N GLU A 79 -22.66 4.62 -3.03
CA GLU A 79 -23.88 4.01 -3.57
C GLU A 79 -24.02 4.23 -5.09
N GLU A 80 -23.59 5.39 -5.62
CA GLU A 80 -23.55 5.62 -7.08
C GLU A 80 -22.68 4.58 -7.79
N TYR A 81 -21.49 4.29 -7.25
CA TYR A 81 -20.52 3.36 -7.83
C TYR A 81 -20.91 1.88 -7.64
N ASP A 82 -21.48 1.53 -6.50
CA ASP A 82 -21.92 0.16 -6.20
C ASP A 82 -23.22 -0.21 -6.95
N SER A 83 -23.92 0.78 -7.52
CA SER A 83 -25.14 0.55 -8.28
C SER A 83 -24.96 -0.30 -9.55
N GLU A 84 -23.75 -0.48 -10.08
CA GLU A 84 -23.45 -1.44 -11.16
C GLU A 84 -23.00 -2.83 -10.65
N SER A 85 -22.79 -2.98 -9.34
CA SER A 85 -22.20 -4.15 -8.69
C SER A 85 -23.25 -4.95 -7.91
N ASP A 86 -23.93 -4.35 -6.92
CA ASP A 86 -24.68 -5.10 -5.90
C ASP A 86 -26.15 -5.37 -6.30
N LYS A 87 -26.34 -5.97 -7.48
CA LYS A 87 -27.66 -6.34 -8.05
C LYS A 87 -27.87 -7.86 -8.20
N ASN A 88 -27.56 -8.67 -7.17
CA ASN A 88 -28.29 -9.90 -6.80
C ASN A 88 -27.62 -10.67 -5.63
N ASP A 89 -28.22 -10.61 -4.43
CA ASP A 89 -27.91 -11.49 -3.27
C ASP A 89 -28.17 -13.01 -3.54
N GLU A 90 -28.76 -13.36 -4.69
CA GLU A 90 -29.06 -14.73 -5.13
C GLU A 90 -28.27 -15.17 -6.39
N GLU A 91 -27.17 -14.47 -6.74
CA GLU A 91 -26.31 -14.91 -7.85
C GLU A 91 -25.60 -16.25 -7.58
N SER A 92 -25.59 -17.11 -8.59
CA SER A 92 -24.92 -18.42 -8.52
C SER A 92 -23.39 -18.28 -8.62
N ASP A 93 -22.67 -19.32 -8.16
CA ASP A 93 -21.20 -19.41 -8.31
C ASP A 93 -20.72 -19.20 -9.77
N GLU A 94 -21.57 -19.49 -10.76
CA GLU A 94 -21.29 -19.31 -12.19
C GLU A 94 -21.28 -17.84 -12.65
N ALA A 95 -22.01 -16.95 -11.96
CA ALA A 95 -22.03 -15.51 -12.26
C ALA A 95 -20.76 -14.81 -11.73
N ASN A 96 -20.23 -15.30 -10.60
CA ASN A 96 -18.98 -14.83 -10.01
C ASN A 96 -17.72 -15.45 -10.66
N GLU A 97 -17.85 -16.12 -11.81
CA GLU A 97 -16.71 -16.71 -12.54
C GLU A 97 -15.88 -15.61 -13.23
N ILE A 98 -14.77 -15.19 -12.58
CA ILE A 98 -13.80 -14.25 -13.15
C ILE A 98 -13.06 -14.93 -14.32
N ARG A 99 -13.52 -14.64 -15.54
CA ARG A 99 -12.89 -15.09 -16.79
C ARG A 99 -11.68 -14.21 -17.13
N PHE A 100 -10.64 -14.84 -17.67
CA PHE A 100 -9.41 -14.18 -18.12
C PHE A 100 -9.13 -14.59 -19.57
N GLU A 101 -8.93 -13.61 -20.44
CA GLU A 101 -8.62 -13.83 -21.85
C GLU A 101 -7.12 -13.61 -22.13
N GLU A 102 -6.51 -14.50 -22.91
CA GLU A 102 -5.09 -14.41 -23.25
C GLU A 102 -4.82 -13.20 -24.16
N GLY A 103 -4.24 -12.15 -23.58
CA GLY A 103 -4.02 -10.87 -24.25
C GLY A 103 -4.58 -9.67 -23.47
N THR A 104 -5.40 -9.90 -22.44
CA THR A 104 -5.92 -8.85 -21.54
C THR A 104 -4.77 -7.95 -21.04
N PRO A 105 -4.84 -6.62 -21.20
CA PRO A 105 -3.80 -5.71 -20.72
C PRO A 105 -3.58 -5.76 -19.20
N VAL A 106 -2.31 -5.67 -18.77
CA VAL A 106 -1.88 -5.77 -17.36
C VAL A 106 -2.62 -4.83 -16.39
N HIS A 107 -3.13 -3.71 -16.87
CA HIS A 107 -3.94 -2.78 -16.06
C HIS A 107 -5.36 -3.29 -15.78
N GLU A 108 -5.97 -4.00 -16.74
CA GLU A 108 -7.31 -4.59 -16.68
C GLU A 108 -7.34 -5.95 -15.95
N GLU A 109 -6.22 -6.70 -15.93
CA GLU A 109 -6.13 -8.02 -15.24
C GLU A 109 -6.75 -8.03 -13.82
N PRO A 110 -7.51 -9.06 -13.41
CA PRO A 110 -8.03 -9.15 -12.04
C PRO A 110 -6.89 -9.32 -11.01
N LYS A 111 -6.98 -8.63 -9.87
CA LYS A 111 -5.87 -8.46 -8.90
C LYS A 111 -6.26 -8.88 -7.49
N PHE A 112 -5.75 -10.02 -7.03
CA PHE A 112 -6.10 -10.64 -5.74
C PHE A 112 -5.07 -10.39 -4.62
N ILE A 113 -5.55 -10.32 -3.37
CA ILE A 113 -4.69 -10.30 -2.17
C ILE A 113 -4.39 -11.74 -1.75
N VAL A 114 -3.13 -12.17 -1.86
CA VAL A 114 -2.69 -13.53 -1.50
C VAL A 114 -1.81 -13.51 -0.26
N PHE A 115 -2.16 -14.32 0.74
CA PHE A 115 -1.45 -14.40 2.02
C PHE A 115 -0.10 -15.13 1.90
N PHE A 116 0.88 -14.69 2.70
CA PHE A 116 2.25 -15.24 2.70
C PHE A 116 2.29 -16.76 2.90
N THR A 117 1.45 -17.30 3.78
CA THR A 117 1.34 -18.75 4.04
C THR A 117 0.85 -19.54 2.83
N ASN A 118 -0.04 -18.97 2.02
CA ASN A 118 -0.62 -19.65 0.86
C ASN A 118 0.40 -19.70 -0.29
N LEU A 119 1.12 -18.58 -0.51
CA LEU A 119 2.29 -18.57 -1.40
C LEU A 119 3.36 -19.57 -0.91
N LEU A 120 3.67 -19.57 0.40
CA LEU A 120 4.68 -20.46 0.96
C LEU A 120 4.30 -21.93 0.77
N ALA A 121 3.04 -22.31 1.01
CA ALA A 121 2.55 -23.66 0.76
C ALA A 121 2.71 -24.06 -0.72
N LEU A 122 2.20 -23.25 -1.65
CA LEU A 122 2.28 -23.48 -3.09
C LEU A 122 3.73 -23.71 -3.57
N PHE A 123 4.66 -22.85 -3.16
CA PHE A 123 6.06 -22.96 -3.56
C PHE A 123 6.86 -24.00 -2.76
N SER A 124 6.31 -24.59 -1.69
CA SER A 124 6.99 -25.64 -0.89
C SER A 124 6.68 -27.07 -1.35
N LEU A 125 5.70 -27.27 -2.25
CA LEU A 125 5.27 -28.61 -2.69
C LEU A 125 6.41 -29.43 -3.32
N PHE A 126 7.08 -28.85 -4.32
CA PHE A 126 8.22 -29.46 -5.03
C PHE A 126 9.01 -28.37 -5.75
N CYS A 127 10.28 -28.63 -6.08
CA CYS A 127 11.09 -27.75 -6.91
C CYS A 127 10.51 -27.68 -8.33
N PHE A 128 10.06 -26.51 -8.79
CA PHE A 128 9.35 -26.38 -10.07
C PHE A 128 10.22 -26.73 -11.28
N LYS A 129 11.56 -26.61 -11.18
CA LYS A 129 12.52 -27.09 -12.19
C LYS A 129 12.66 -28.62 -12.22
N CYS A 130 13.04 -29.25 -11.10
CA CYS A 130 13.48 -30.66 -11.09
C CYS A 130 12.52 -31.65 -10.42
N LYS A 131 11.36 -31.18 -9.94
CA LYS A 131 10.27 -31.92 -9.28
C LYS A 131 10.64 -32.72 -8.01
N LYS A 132 11.85 -32.56 -7.46
CA LYS A 132 12.21 -33.05 -6.12
C LYS A 132 11.34 -32.36 -5.05
N SER A 133 10.89 -33.11 -4.04
CA SER A 133 10.16 -32.58 -2.88
C SER A 133 10.98 -31.54 -2.09
N GLU A 134 10.28 -30.79 -1.23
CA GLU A 134 10.85 -29.93 -0.19
C GLU A 134 11.95 -28.96 -0.68
N PRO A 135 11.66 -28.10 -1.69
CA PRO A 135 12.50 -26.93 -1.94
C PRO A 135 12.46 -25.99 -0.73
N ARG A 136 13.61 -25.43 -0.35
CA ARG A 136 13.63 -24.34 0.63
C ARG A 136 13.17 -23.06 -0.05
N VAL A 137 12.02 -22.54 0.35
CA VAL A 137 11.44 -21.30 -0.18
C VAL A 137 11.99 -20.08 0.56
N THR A 138 12.22 -19.00 -0.17
CA THR A 138 12.53 -17.65 0.37
C THR A 138 11.74 -16.61 -0.41
N MET A 139 11.40 -15.48 0.21
CA MET A 139 10.66 -14.40 -0.45
C MET A 139 11.31 -13.04 -0.20
N LYS A 140 11.23 -12.14 -1.19
CA LYS A 140 11.66 -10.73 -1.11
C LYS A 140 10.54 -9.84 -1.62
N LYS A 141 10.34 -8.67 -1.02
CA LYS A 141 9.35 -7.68 -1.48
C LYS A 141 9.97 -6.44 -2.11
N ARG A 142 9.26 -5.83 -3.07
CA ARG A 142 9.62 -4.55 -3.73
C ARG A 142 8.36 -3.70 -3.96
N GLY A 143 7.91 -3.03 -2.91
CA GLY A 143 6.56 -2.46 -2.87
C GLY A 143 5.52 -3.57 -2.79
N THR A 144 4.56 -3.56 -3.72
CA THR A 144 3.52 -4.60 -3.90
C THR A 144 4.03 -5.88 -4.54
N LEU A 145 5.19 -5.86 -5.22
CA LEU A 145 5.78 -7.07 -5.84
C LEU A 145 6.36 -8.00 -4.77
N VAL A 146 5.94 -9.27 -4.79
CA VAL A 146 6.61 -10.38 -4.13
C VAL A 146 7.44 -11.16 -5.16
N ILE A 147 8.70 -11.43 -4.81
CA ILE A 147 9.63 -12.26 -5.58
C ILE A 147 9.91 -13.51 -4.75
N VAL A 148 9.44 -14.67 -5.22
CA VAL A 148 9.62 -15.97 -4.55
C VAL A 148 10.81 -16.70 -5.18
N ASN A 149 11.68 -17.26 -4.35
CA ASN A 149 12.88 -17.98 -4.75
C ASN A 149 12.89 -19.37 -4.12
N GLN A 150 12.77 -20.42 -4.94
CA GLN A 150 12.97 -21.82 -4.54
C GLN A 150 14.44 -22.21 -4.66
N HIS A 151 15.01 -22.71 -3.57
CA HIS A 151 16.35 -23.29 -3.49
C HIS A 151 16.21 -24.82 -3.42
N CYS A 152 16.96 -25.58 -4.23
CA CYS A 152 16.87 -27.03 -4.25
C CYS A 152 18.24 -27.70 -4.31
N SER A 153 18.48 -28.66 -3.42
CA SER A 153 19.74 -29.43 -3.34
C SER A 153 20.12 -30.19 -4.61
N LYS A 154 19.18 -30.43 -5.55
CA LYS A 154 19.47 -31.03 -6.87
C LYS A 154 19.77 -29.98 -7.96
N CYS A 155 19.37 -28.72 -7.77
CA CYS A 155 19.60 -27.64 -8.73
C CYS A 155 20.83 -26.77 -8.39
N GLY A 156 21.40 -26.91 -7.19
CA GLY A 156 22.47 -26.04 -6.71
C GLY A 156 22.04 -24.56 -6.75
N ASP A 157 22.94 -23.71 -7.23
CA ASP A 157 22.71 -22.27 -7.37
C ASP A 157 21.63 -21.91 -8.40
N TYR A 158 21.20 -22.86 -9.25
CA TYR A 158 20.26 -22.63 -10.35
C TYR A 158 18.79 -22.53 -9.87
N CYS A 159 18.56 -21.66 -8.89
CA CYS A 159 17.30 -21.39 -8.22
C CYS A 159 16.16 -21.04 -9.20
N TYR A 160 14.92 -21.31 -8.78
CA TYR A 160 13.73 -20.88 -9.51
C TYR A 160 13.19 -19.60 -8.89
N GLU A 161 13.17 -18.51 -9.66
CA GLU A 161 12.52 -17.25 -9.28
C GLU A 161 11.13 -17.17 -9.92
N TRP A 162 10.14 -16.76 -9.14
CA TRP A 162 8.81 -16.36 -9.59
C TRP A 162 8.47 -14.96 -9.06
N ARG A 163 7.58 -14.24 -9.77
CA ARG A 163 7.19 -12.87 -9.47
C ARG A 163 5.68 -12.74 -9.50
N SER A 164 5.12 -12.05 -8.50
CA SER A 164 3.66 -11.89 -8.36
C SER A 164 3.02 -10.86 -9.28
N GLN A 165 3.79 -10.24 -10.18
CA GLN A 165 3.36 -9.25 -11.17
C GLN A 165 4.51 -9.00 -12.18
N PRO A 166 4.22 -8.59 -13.42
CA PRO A 166 5.24 -8.20 -14.39
C PRO A 166 5.89 -6.85 -14.05
N ASN A 167 7.00 -6.54 -14.73
CA ASN A 167 7.61 -5.21 -14.69
C ASN A 167 7.21 -4.39 -15.94
N THR A 168 6.81 -3.14 -15.73
CA THR A 168 6.49 -2.13 -16.75
C THR A 168 7.61 -1.08 -16.88
N LEU A 169 7.40 -0.07 -17.74
CA LEU A 169 8.30 1.10 -17.91
C LEU A 169 9.77 0.70 -18.15
N GLY A 170 10.01 0.00 -19.27
CA GLY A 170 11.35 -0.51 -19.61
C GLY A 170 11.87 -1.60 -18.66
N GLY A 171 10.96 -2.37 -18.04
CA GLY A 171 11.29 -3.49 -17.15
C GLY A 171 11.79 -3.08 -15.75
N LYS A 172 11.70 -1.80 -15.38
CA LYS A 172 12.28 -1.27 -14.12
C LYS A 172 11.29 -1.20 -12.96
N HIS A 173 10.01 -0.95 -13.22
CA HIS A 173 8.98 -0.74 -12.20
C HIS A 173 8.02 -1.94 -12.18
N ALA A 174 7.59 -2.38 -11.00
CA ALA A 174 6.60 -3.46 -10.92
C ALA A 174 5.19 -2.90 -11.21
N ALA A 175 4.38 -3.61 -12.00
CA ALA A 175 3.13 -3.09 -12.55
C ALA A 175 2.19 -2.49 -11.49
N GLY A 176 1.89 -3.25 -10.43
CA GLY A 176 1.03 -2.82 -9.32
C GLY A 176 1.57 -1.62 -8.54
N ASN A 177 2.89 -1.38 -8.55
CA ASN A 177 3.44 -0.16 -7.94
C ASN A 177 3.12 1.10 -8.77
N VAL A 178 3.07 0.98 -10.10
CA VAL A 178 2.68 2.08 -10.99
C VAL A 178 1.17 2.27 -10.98
N LEU A 179 0.41 1.18 -11.13
CA LEU A 179 -1.05 1.21 -11.16
C LEU A 179 -1.66 1.74 -9.86
N LEU A 180 -1.15 1.33 -8.70
CA LEU A 180 -1.60 1.89 -7.41
C LEU A 180 -1.26 3.38 -7.30
N SER A 181 -0.13 3.86 -7.85
CA SER A 181 0.18 5.30 -7.85
C SER A 181 -0.73 6.09 -8.79
N PHE A 182 -1.13 5.50 -9.92
CA PHE A 182 -2.07 6.08 -10.86
C PHE A 182 -3.49 6.15 -10.28
N ALA A 183 -3.99 5.05 -9.71
CA ALA A 183 -5.30 5.00 -9.07
C ALA A 183 -5.42 6.00 -7.90
N ILE A 184 -4.41 6.07 -7.01
CA ILE A 184 -4.39 7.04 -5.91
C ILE A 184 -4.40 8.48 -6.44
N LEU A 185 -3.69 8.77 -7.54
CA LEU A 185 -3.69 10.10 -8.16
C LEU A 185 -5.05 10.44 -8.80
N LEU A 186 -5.63 9.55 -9.59
CA LEU A 186 -6.92 9.82 -10.26
C LEU A 186 -8.09 9.94 -9.28
N ALA A 187 -8.10 9.12 -8.22
CA ALA A 187 -9.12 9.20 -7.17
C ALA A 187 -8.91 10.35 -6.17
N GLY A 188 -7.94 11.26 -6.41
CA GLY A 188 -7.60 12.35 -5.48
C GLY A 188 -7.13 11.90 -4.10
N ALA A 189 -6.81 10.62 -3.92
CA ALA A 189 -6.71 9.99 -2.62
C ALA A 189 -5.42 10.34 -1.86
N SER A 190 -5.53 10.54 -0.54
CA SER A 190 -4.36 10.78 0.30
C SER A 190 -3.48 9.53 0.39
N ILE A 191 -2.34 9.56 -0.31
CA ILE A 191 -1.31 8.51 -0.27
C ILE A 191 -0.94 8.11 1.17
N SER A 192 -0.89 9.05 2.11
CA SER A 192 -0.58 8.78 3.52
C SER A 192 -1.67 7.95 4.20
N LYS A 193 -2.96 8.24 3.94
CA LYS A 193 -4.09 7.46 4.46
C LYS A 193 -4.14 6.07 3.80
N VAL A 194 -3.90 5.96 2.49
CA VAL A 194 -3.87 4.66 1.78
C VAL A 194 -2.73 3.77 2.28
N LEU A 195 -1.51 4.31 2.44
CA LEU A 195 -0.39 3.55 3.02
C LEU A 195 -0.62 3.17 4.48
N LEU A 196 -1.38 3.97 5.25
CA LEU A 196 -1.80 3.65 6.61
C LEU A 196 -2.80 2.48 6.64
N VAL A 197 -3.81 2.46 5.75
CA VAL A 197 -4.73 1.31 5.59
C VAL A 197 -3.97 0.04 5.22
N PHE A 198 -3.06 0.12 4.24
CA PHE A 198 -2.20 -1.01 3.87
C PHE A 198 -1.35 -1.50 5.06
N ARG A 199 -0.79 -0.59 5.87
CA ARG A 199 -0.04 -0.92 7.09
C ARG A 199 -0.90 -1.61 8.14
N HIS A 200 -2.14 -1.17 8.35
CA HIS A 200 -3.07 -1.80 9.30
C HIS A 200 -3.52 -3.19 8.85
N MET A 201 -3.71 -3.40 7.54
CA MET A 201 -4.03 -4.71 6.96
C MET A 201 -2.80 -5.65 6.84
N GLY A 202 -1.58 -5.13 7.03
CA GLY A 202 -0.33 -5.87 6.84
C GLY A 202 0.09 -6.04 5.37
N LEU A 203 -0.54 -5.33 4.43
CA LEU A 203 -0.17 -5.31 3.03
C LEU A 203 1.19 -4.63 2.81
N SER A 204 1.92 -5.09 1.79
CA SER A 204 3.18 -4.48 1.40
C SER A 204 2.99 -3.50 0.25
N ALA A 205 3.41 -2.26 0.46
CA ALA A 205 3.40 -1.18 -0.53
C ALA A 205 4.77 -0.50 -0.63
N TYR A 206 4.91 0.40 -1.60
CA TYR A 206 6.04 1.32 -1.72
C TYR A 206 5.88 2.50 -0.74
N SER A 207 6.89 3.38 -0.63
CA SER A 207 6.84 4.54 0.27
C SER A 207 6.30 5.80 -0.42
N THR A 208 5.87 6.80 0.36
CA THR A 208 5.40 8.10 -0.14
C THR A 208 6.43 8.79 -1.06
N ARG A 209 7.73 8.58 -0.81
CA ARG A 209 8.81 9.04 -1.71
C ARG A 209 8.73 8.40 -3.10
N THR A 210 8.36 7.12 -3.19
CA THR A 210 8.15 6.43 -4.47
C THR A 210 6.89 6.93 -5.18
N PHE A 211 5.81 7.23 -4.44
CA PHE A 211 4.60 7.84 -5.01
C PHE A 211 4.90 9.17 -5.73
N PHE A 212 5.52 10.13 -5.02
CA PHE A 212 5.87 11.43 -5.61
C PHE A 212 6.89 11.31 -6.76
N ALA A 213 7.77 10.31 -6.71
CA ALA A 213 8.67 9.99 -7.83
C ALA A 213 7.91 9.43 -9.06
N HIS A 214 6.89 8.58 -8.87
CA HIS A 214 6.04 8.11 -9.96
C HIS A 214 5.22 9.26 -10.56
N GLN A 215 4.60 10.10 -9.72
CA GLN A 215 3.85 11.27 -10.16
C GLN A 215 4.70 12.18 -11.06
N ARG A 216 5.86 12.63 -10.55
CA ARG A 216 6.76 13.57 -11.25
C ARG A 216 7.34 13.00 -12.54
N ASN A 217 7.77 11.74 -12.53
CA ASN A 217 8.58 11.18 -13.62
C ASN A 217 7.73 10.49 -14.70
N PHE A 218 6.51 10.05 -14.37
CA PHE A 218 5.70 9.22 -15.27
C PHE A 218 4.24 9.69 -15.37
N LEU A 219 3.54 9.89 -14.25
CA LEU A 219 2.09 10.09 -14.28
C LEU A 219 1.70 11.48 -14.78
N PHE A 220 2.27 12.56 -14.22
CA PHE A 220 1.97 13.91 -14.69
C PHE A 220 2.36 14.13 -16.16
N PRO A 221 3.54 13.70 -16.66
CA PRO A 221 3.87 13.77 -18.09
C PRO A 221 2.84 13.08 -19.00
N VAL A 222 2.36 11.89 -18.61
CA VAL A 222 1.36 11.12 -19.38
C VAL A 222 -0.01 11.79 -19.34
N ILE A 223 -0.45 12.27 -18.17
CA ILE A 223 -1.75 12.94 -18.00
C ILE A 223 -1.79 14.27 -18.77
N ILE A 224 -0.73 15.07 -18.70
CA ILE A 224 -0.62 16.34 -19.45
C ILE A 224 -0.64 16.06 -20.95
N SER A 225 0.20 15.14 -21.44
CA SER A 225 0.25 14.79 -22.86
C SER A 225 -1.08 14.21 -23.39
N HIS A 226 -1.78 13.42 -22.58
CA HIS A 226 -3.13 12.94 -22.92
C HIS A 226 -4.14 14.09 -23.00
N TRP A 227 -4.15 14.99 -22.01
CA TRP A 227 -5.03 16.17 -22.00
C TRP A 227 -4.77 17.10 -23.21
N GLU A 228 -3.50 17.41 -23.49
CA GLU A 228 -3.10 18.25 -24.64
C GLU A 228 -3.57 17.62 -25.97
N THR A 229 -3.41 16.30 -26.12
CA THR A 229 -3.85 15.56 -27.31
C THR A 229 -5.38 15.56 -27.44
N TYR A 230 -6.10 15.32 -26.34
CA TYR A 230 -7.56 15.33 -26.30
C TYR A 230 -8.13 16.72 -26.62
N GLN A 231 -7.58 17.77 -26.00
CA GLN A 231 -7.96 19.16 -26.24
C GLN A 231 -7.70 19.56 -27.71
N ALA A 232 -6.57 19.14 -28.29
CA ALA A 232 -6.27 19.40 -29.70
C ALA A 232 -7.30 18.75 -30.64
N GLY A 233 -7.67 17.49 -30.40
CA GLY A 233 -8.69 16.78 -31.19
C GLY A 233 -10.08 17.40 -31.10
N LEU A 234 -10.50 17.87 -29.91
CA LEU A 234 -11.76 18.63 -29.77
C LEU A 234 -11.73 19.96 -30.55
N ILE A 235 -10.60 20.66 -30.53
CA ILE A 235 -10.41 21.92 -31.27
C ILE A 235 -10.41 21.69 -32.80
N GLU A 236 -9.94 20.54 -33.27
CA GLU A 236 -10.00 20.13 -34.67
C GLU A 236 -11.44 19.84 -35.11
N GLN A 237 -12.17 19.00 -34.36
CA GLN A 237 -13.59 18.71 -34.62
C GLN A 237 -14.47 19.98 -34.63
N LEU A 238 -14.21 20.93 -33.74
CA LEU A 238 -14.92 22.22 -33.70
C LEU A 238 -14.66 23.10 -34.93
N LYS A 239 -13.45 23.04 -35.52
CA LYS A 239 -13.15 23.76 -36.78
C LYS A 239 -13.84 23.12 -37.96
N ASP A 240 -13.83 21.79 -38.06
CA ASP A 240 -14.46 21.07 -39.16
C ASP A 240 -15.98 21.31 -39.18
N MET A 241 -16.64 21.27 -38.01
CA MET A 241 -18.05 21.67 -37.89
C MET A 241 -18.27 23.15 -38.23
N GLY A 242 -17.33 24.03 -37.85
CA GLY A 242 -17.34 25.45 -38.22
C GLY A 242 -17.09 25.75 -39.70
N HIS A 243 -16.64 24.77 -40.48
CA HIS A 243 -16.49 24.85 -41.95
C HIS A 243 -17.68 24.25 -42.72
N LEU A 244 -18.70 23.73 -42.01
CA LEU A 244 -19.90 23.11 -42.57
C LEU A 244 -21.17 23.97 -42.41
N ILE A 245 -21.03 25.24 -41.99
CA ILE A 245 -22.10 26.22 -41.72
C ILE A 245 -21.84 27.51 -42.51
#